data_AF-A0A0J1DKY3-F1
#
_entry.id   AF-A0A0J1DKY3-F1
#
_cell.length_a   1.000
_cell.length_b   1.000
_cell.length_c   1.000
_cell.angle_alpha   90.00
_cell.angle_beta   90.00
_cell.angle_gamma   90.00
#
_symmetry.space_group_name_H-M   'P 1'
#
loop_
_entity.id
_entity.type
_entity.pdbx_description
1 polymer ?
#
loop_
_entity_poly.entity_id
_entity_poly.type
_entity_poly.pdbx_seq_one_letter_code
_entity_poly.pdbx_strand_id
1 'polypeptide(L)'
;MRRQIFITLVLLGVVALAALQLTGNLSGPQDEGNVRNVRFTDFAPLSPPTAPNTASLQTSLDRISRTALDGQWAAAVHEVHRLEDLWRTIGADSGGSLQIEQAISRGIETLHVRVLARDAQGVLETAEELTGYFGQLRS
;
A
#
# COMPACT_ATOMS: atom_id res chain seq x y z
N MET A 1 -29.27 -35.87 4.54
CA MET A 1 -30.19 -34.79 4.92
C MET A 1 -29.51 -33.63 5.69
N ARG A 2 -28.64 -33.86 6.68
CA ARG A 2 -27.95 -32.75 7.41
C ARG A 2 -27.07 -31.83 6.53
N ARG A 3 -26.43 -32.35 5.48
CA ARG A 3 -25.61 -31.55 4.54
C ARG A 3 -26.40 -30.55 3.69
N GLN A 4 -27.68 -30.83 3.39
CA GLN A 4 -28.50 -29.92 2.57
C GLN A 4 -28.95 -28.67 3.34
N ILE A 5 -29.10 -28.78 4.67
CA ILE A 5 -29.48 -27.66 5.55
C ILE A 5 -28.34 -26.62 5.65
N PHE A 6 -27.09 -27.08 5.72
CA PHE A 6 -25.94 -26.17 5.77
C PHE A 6 -25.78 -25.37 4.47
N ILE A 7 -26.01 -26.00 3.32
CA ILE A 7 -25.89 -25.32 2.02
C ILE A 7 -26.99 -24.26 1.87
N THR A 8 -28.21 -24.53 2.35
CA THR A 8 -29.30 -23.55 2.32
C THR A 8 -29.03 -22.36 3.24
N LEU A 9 -28.47 -22.58 4.43
CA LEU A 9 -28.10 -21.49 5.36
C LEU A 9 -27.00 -20.59 4.79
N VAL A 10 -25.99 -21.16 4.15
CA VAL A 10 -24.90 -20.37 3.52
C VAL A 10 -25.43 -19.56 2.34
N LEU A 11 -26.29 -20.15 1.51
CA LEU A 11 -26.91 -19.43 0.39
C LEU A 11 -27.80 -18.27 0.88
N LEU A 12 -28.55 -18.48 1.97
CA LEU A 12 -29.38 -17.41 2.54
C LEU A 12 -28.53 -16.25 3.07
N GLY A 13 -27.38 -16.54 3.68
CA GLY A 13 -26.45 -15.53 4.18
C GLY A 13 -25.84 -14.67 3.08
N VAL A 14 -25.45 -15.27 1.95
CA VAL A 14 -24.89 -14.54 0.80
C VAL A 14 -25.93 -13.63 0.15
N VAL A 15 -27.18 -14.08 0.05
CA VAL A 15 -28.29 -13.26 -0.50
C VAL A 15 -28.62 -12.08 0.41
N ALA A 16 -28.59 -12.27 1.73
CA ALA A 16 -28.82 -11.19 2.69
C ALA A 16 -27.75 -10.09 2.62
N LEU A 17 -26.47 -10.45 2.46
CA LEU A 17 -25.38 -9.48 2.29
C LEU A 17 -25.48 -8.71 0.98
N ALA A 18 -25.90 -9.35 -0.11
CA ALA A 18 -26.09 -8.68 -1.41
C ALA A 18 -27.25 -7.66 -1.37
N ALA A 19 -28.35 -7.99 -0.67
CA ALA A 19 -29.49 -7.07 -0.52
C ALA A 19 -29.14 -5.84 0.34
N LEU A 20 -28.27 -5.99 1.34
CA LEU A 20 -27.82 -4.88 2.19
C LEU A 20 -26.96 -3.86 1.43
N GLN A 21 -26.13 -4.33 0.49
CA GLN A 21 -25.29 -3.47 -0.35
C GLN A 21 -26.10 -2.64 -1.35
N LEU A 22 -27.25 -3.14 -1.83
CA LEU A 22 -28.11 -2.39 -2.76
C LEU A 22 -28.99 -1.33 -2.07
N THR A 23 -29.29 -1.49 -0.79
CA THR A 23 -30.16 -0.57 -0.03
C THR A 23 -29.40 0.56 0.67
N GLY A 24 -28.07 0.43 0.80
CA GLY A 24 -27.21 1.46 1.40
C GLY A 24 -26.97 2.71 0.54
N ASN A 25 -27.48 2.77 -0.70
CA ASN A 25 -27.17 3.86 -1.64
C ASN A 25 -28.39 4.66 -2.14
N LEU A 26 -29.49 4.69 -1.38
CA LEU A 26 -30.65 5.54 -1.68
C LEU A 26 -31.01 6.41 -0.47
N SER A 27 -30.31 7.53 -0.34
CA SER A 27 -30.76 8.67 0.47
C SER A 27 -30.35 9.96 -0.24
N GLY A 28 -31.22 10.45 -1.12
CA GLY A 28 -31.38 11.89 -1.29
C GLY A 28 -32.23 12.43 -0.13
N PRO A 29 -32.08 13.72 0.20
CA PRO A 29 -32.97 14.66 -0.46
C PRO A 29 -32.31 15.97 -0.91
N GLN A 30 -32.93 16.53 -1.93
CA GLN A 30 -32.86 17.89 -2.45
C GLN A 30 -33.52 18.84 -1.43
N ASP A 31 -32.82 19.90 -0.98
CA ASP A 31 -33.41 21.25 -1.02
C ASP A 31 -32.42 22.40 -0.76
N GLU A 32 -32.63 23.45 -1.56
CA GLU A 32 -32.47 24.89 -1.31
C GLU A 32 -31.29 25.47 -0.52
N GLY A 33 -30.49 26.27 -1.25
CA GLY A 33 -30.36 27.68 -0.90
C GLY A 33 -29.56 28.03 0.35
N ASN A 34 -28.24 27.88 0.29
CA ASN A 34 -27.38 28.79 1.05
C ASN A 34 -26.07 29.05 0.30
N VAL A 35 -25.88 30.31 -0.06
CA VAL A 35 -24.68 30.86 -0.69
C VAL A 35 -23.50 30.59 0.25
N ARG A 36 -22.82 29.46 0.06
CA ARG A 36 -21.56 29.19 0.72
C ARG A 36 -20.53 30.03 0.00
N ASN A 37 -20.28 31.22 0.53
CA ASN A 37 -19.07 32.00 0.26
C ASN A 37 -17.90 31.03 0.19
N VAL A 38 -17.39 30.80 -1.03
CA VAL A 38 -16.14 30.09 -1.23
C VAL A 38 -15.07 31.05 -0.74
N ARG A 39 -14.82 31.00 0.57
CA ARG A 39 -13.61 31.56 1.15
C ARG A 39 -12.49 30.72 0.56
N PHE A 40 -11.83 31.25 -0.46
CA PHE A 40 -10.51 30.78 -0.87
C PHE A 40 -9.66 30.87 0.39
N THR A 41 -9.43 29.72 1.02
CA THR A 41 -8.51 29.60 2.13
C THR A 41 -7.18 30.11 1.62
N ASP A 42 -6.67 31.16 2.26
CA ASP A 42 -5.37 31.74 1.98
C ASP A 42 -4.36 30.62 1.73
N PHE A 43 -3.69 30.70 0.58
CA PHE A 43 -2.55 29.85 0.28
C PHE A 43 -1.56 30.00 1.44
N ALA A 44 -1.54 29.02 2.34
CA ALA A 44 -0.38 28.80 3.17
C ALA A 44 0.83 28.77 2.22
N PRO A 45 1.95 29.44 2.56
CA PRO A 45 3.13 29.40 1.71
C PRO A 45 3.40 27.93 1.41
N LEU A 46 3.44 27.59 0.11
CA LEU A 46 3.77 26.26 -0.35
C LEU A 46 5.08 25.89 0.34
N SER A 47 5.00 25.08 1.39
CA SER A 47 6.17 24.42 1.93
C SER A 47 6.85 23.79 0.73
N PRO A 48 8.14 24.06 0.49
CA PRO A 48 8.82 23.47 -0.65
C PRO A 48 8.58 21.96 -0.61
N PRO A 49 8.28 21.31 -1.74
CA PRO A 49 8.00 19.88 -1.77
C PRO A 49 9.15 19.19 -1.04
N THR A 50 8.83 18.64 0.14
CA THR A 50 9.82 17.92 0.91
C THR A 50 10.08 16.68 0.06
N ALA A 51 11.28 16.62 -0.54
CA ALA A 51 11.66 15.49 -1.36
C ALA A 51 11.29 14.19 -0.62
N PRO A 52 10.70 13.20 -1.31
CA PRO A 52 10.26 11.97 -0.66
C PRO A 52 11.41 11.42 0.16
N ASN A 53 11.17 11.09 1.43
CA ASN A 53 12.19 10.59 2.35
C ASN A 53 12.61 9.16 1.95
N THR A 54 13.37 9.05 0.87
CA THR A 54 13.86 7.78 0.32
C THR A 54 14.94 7.16 1.21
N ALA A 55 15.57 7.94 2.10
CA ALA A 55 16.57 7.44 3.04
C ALA A 55 16.00 6.39 4.01
N SER A 56 14.76 6.55 4.48
CA SER A 56 14.12 5.54 5.32
C SER A 56 13.79 4.26 4.54
N LEU A 57 13.42 4.37 3.27
CA LEU A 57 13.18 3.21 2.41
C LEU A 57 14.48 2.41 2.20
N GLN A 58 15.57 3.09 1.86
CA GLN A 58 16.90 2.49 1.69
C GLN A 58 17.38 1.79 2.97
N THR A 59 17.26 2.46 4.11
CA THR A 59 17.66 1.89 5.41
C THR A 59 16.86 0.63 5.73
N SER A 60 15.56 0.61 5.41
CA SER A 60 14.72 -0.58 5.59
C SER A 60 15.15 -1.71 4.67
N LEU A 61 15.47 -1.39 3.42
CA LEU A 61 15.97 -2.34 2.41
C LEU A 61 17.29 -3.00 2.85
N ASP A 62 18.26 -2.21 3.29
CA ASP A 62 19.54 -2.69 3.80
C ASP A 62 19.37 -3.66 4.97
N ARG A 63 18.39 -3.39 5.84
CA ARG A 63 18.08 -4.25 6.98
C ARG A 63 17.43 -5.56 6.55
N ILE A 64 16.54 -5.54 5.56
CA ILE A 64 15.96 -6.76 4.97
C ILE A 64 17.08 -7.62 4.38
N SER A 65 17.96 -7.02 3.57
CA SER A 65 19.10 -7.71 2.97
C SER A 65 20.01 -8.34 4.03
N ARG A 66 20.34 -7.59 5.08
CA ARG A 66 21.20 -8.10 6.17
C ARG A 66 20.54 -9.24 6.93
N THR A 67 19.29 -9.07 7.36
CA THR A 67 18.56 -10.11 8.11
C THR A 67 18.32 -11.37 7.28
N ALA A 68 18.11 -11.24 5.97
CA ALA A 68 18.03 -12.38 5.05
C ALA A 68 19.37 -13.11 4.92
N LEU A 69 20.49 -12.38 4.78
CA LEU A 69 21.83 -12.95 4.75
C LEU A 69 22.22 -13.66 6.05
N ASP A 70 21.78 -13.12 7.18
CA ASP A 70 21.98 -13.71 8.51
C ASP A 70 21.03 -14.90 8.78
N GLY A 71 20.16 -15.26 7.82
CA GLY A 71 19.19 -16.35 7.95
C GLY A 71 18.04 -16.06 8.92
N GLN A 72 17.88 -14.80 9.35
CA GLN A 72 16.84 -14.34 10.28
C GLN A 72 15.53 -14.05 9.54
N TRP A 73 14.97 -15.05 8.87
CA TRP A 73 13.84 -14.90 7.95
C TRP A 73 12.58 -14.27 8.58
N ALA A 74 12.28 -14.60 9.83
CA ALA A 74 11.15 -13.98 10.53
C ALA A 74 11.36 -12.46 10.73
N ALA A 75 12.59 -12.04 11.06
CA ALA A 75 12.93 -10.63 11.17
C ALA A 75 12.89 -9.95 9.80
N ALA A 76 13.37 -10.61 8.75
CA ALA A 76 13.29 -10.12 7.38
C ALA A 76 11.83 -9.85 6.96
N VAL A 77 10.89 -10.78 7.25
CA VAL A 77 9.45 -10.59 6.97
C VAL A 77 8.90 -9.35 7.69
N HIS A 78 9.25 -9.15 8.96
CA HIS A 78 8.83 -7.96 9.69
C HIS A 78 9.35 -6.67 9.07
N GLU A 79 10.61 -6.66 8.62
CA GLU A 79 11.19 -5.49 7.96
C GLU A 79 10.60 -5.26 6.55
N VAL A 80 10.16 -6.29 5.83
CA VAL A 80 9.40 -6.11 4.57
C VAL A 80 8.08 -5.40 4.82
N HIS A 81 7.31 -5.78 5.84
CA HIS A 81 6.06 -5.08 6.17
C HIS A 81 6.31 -3.62 6.55
N ARG A 82 7.39 -3.35 7.28
CA ARG A 82 7.80 -2.00 7.62
C ARG A 82 8.15 -1.17 6.37
N LEU A 83 8.85 -1.77 5.41
CA LEU A 83 9.15 -1.12 4.13
C LEU A 83 7.86 -0.78 3.38
N GLU A 84 6.88 -1.68 3.37
CA GLU A 84 5.58 -1.45 2.73
C GLU A 84 4.81 -0.29 3.39
N ASP A 85 4.81 -0.23 4.72
CA ASP A 85 4.16 0.87 5.46
C ASP A 85 4.85 2.21 5.19
N LEU A 86 6.19 2.23 5.13
CA LEU A 86 6.95 3.42 4.73
C LEU A 86 6.62 3.85 3.30
N TRP A 87 6.53 2.90 2.38
CA TRP A 87 6.18 3.16 0.99
C TRP A 87 4.77 3.71 0.86
N ARG A 88 3.78 3.14 1.53
CA ARG A 88 2.40 3.65 1.54
C ARG A 88 2.30 5.07 2.10
N THR A 89 3.13 5.40 3.09
CA THR A 89 3.18 6.76 3.67
C THR A 89 3.74 7.77 2.68
N ILE A 90 4.78 7.40 1.91
CA ILE A 90 5.41 8.28 0.92
C ILE A 90 4.56 8.38 -0.36
N GLY A 91 3.95 7.27 -0.79
CA GLY A 91 3.12 7.18 -2.00
C GLY A 91 1.89 8.09 -2.02
N ALA A 92 1.45 8.58 -0.86
CA ALA A 92 0.37 9.57 -0.78
C ALA A 92 0.82 10.99 -1.21
N ASP A 93 2.12 11.29 -1.09
CA ASP A 93 2.69 12.63 -1.25
C ASP A 93 3.76 12.72 -2.35
N SER A 94 4.27 11.58 -2.84
CA SER A 94 5.26 11.56 -3.91
C SER A 94 4.58 11.84 -5.25
N GLY A 95 4.73 13.06 -5.77
CA GLY A 95 4.32 13.44 -7.14
C GLY A 95 5.17 12.79 -8.24
N GLY A 96 5.52 11.52 -8.09
CA GLY A 96 6.33 10.75 -9.03
C GLY A 96 5.53 10.31 -10.26
N SER A 97 6.23 9.70 -11.23
CA SER A 97 5.56 9.01 -12.34
C SER A 97 4.87 7.75 -11.82
N LEU A 98 3.57 7.61 -12.11
CA LEU A 98 2.74 6.44 -11.79
C LEU A 98 3.41 5.10 -12.18
N GLN A 99 4.25 5.11 -13.22
CA GLN A 99 5.01 3.92 -13.63
C GLN A 99 6.08 3.51 -12.61
N ILE A 100 6.83 4.47 -12.04
CA ILE A 100 7.86 4.21 -11.03
C ILE A 100 7.20 3.72 -9.76
N GLU A 101 6.07 4.31 -9.36
CA GLU A 101 5.32 3.88 -8.18
C GLU A 101 4.84 2.43 -8.31
N GLN A 102 4.29 2.06 -9.47
CA GLN A 102 3.90 0.68 -9.75
C GLN A 102 5.08 -0.29 -9.80
N ALA A 103 6.24 0.15 -10.27
CA ALA A 103 7.46 -0.66 -10.26
C ALA A 103 7.94 -0.93 -8.83
N ILE A 104 7.91 0.09 -7.97
CA ILE A 104 8.26 -0.04 -6.56
C ILE A 104 7.29 -0.97 -5.82
N SER A 105 5.98 -0.77 -5.97
CA SER A 105 4.98 -1.63 -5.31
C SER A 105 5.16 -3.11 -5.70
N ARG A 106 5.36 -3.39 -7.00
CA ARG A 106 5.65 -4.76 -7.47
C ARG A 106 6.99 -5.29 -6.97
N GLY A 107 8.00 -4.45 -6.87
CA GLY A 107 9.30 -4.81 -6.29
C GLY A 107 9.18 -5.21 -4.82
N ILE A 108 8.39 -4.48 -4.03
CA ILE A 108 8.13 -4.79 -2.61
C ILE A 108 7.37 -6.11 -2.47
N GLU A 109 6.35 -6.35 -3.30
CA GLU A 109 5.63 -7.64 -3.33
C GLU A 109 6.57 -8.80 -3.69
N THR A 110 7.42 -8.61 -4.70
CA THR A 110 8.41 -9.59 -5.11
C THR A 110 9.39 -9.88 -3.98
N LEU A 111 9.87 -8.83 -3.30
CA LEU A 111 10.77 -8.95 -2.16
C LEU A 111 10.13 -9.76 -1.04
N HIS A 112 8.84 -9.52 -0.75
CA HIS A 112 8.08 -10.30 0.23
C HIS A 112 8.06 -11.80 -0.13
N VAL A 113 7.76 -12.13 -1.38
CA VAL A 113 7.76 -13.53 -1.87
C VAL A 113 9.14 -14.17 -1.74
N ARG A 114 10.22 -13.45 -2.12
CA ARG A 114 11.61 -13.94 -2.01
C ARG A 114 12.00 -14.21 -0.55
N VAL A 115 11.62 -13.32 0.36
CA VAL A 115 11.86 -13.50 1.81
C VAL A 115 11.09 -14.72 2.34
N LEU A 116 9.82 -14.90 1.97
CA LEU A 116 9.04 -16.08 2.36
C LEU A 116 9.62 -17.38 1.80
N ALA A 117 10.14 -17.34 0.58
CA ALA A 117 10.82 -18.46 -0.07
C ALA A 117 12.23 -18.74 0.50
N ARG A 118 12.73 -17.85 1.38
CA ARG A 118 14.10 -17.89 1.93
C ARG A 118 15.19 -17.84 0.86
N ASP A 119 14.92 -17.10 -0.21
CA ASP A 119 15.81 -16.93 -1.35
C ASP A 119 16.72 -15.71 -1.14
N ALA A 120 17.86 -15.91 -0.49
CA ALA A 120 18.79 -14.83 -0.16
C ALA A 120 19.29 -14.08 -1.42
N GLN A 121 19.58 -14.81 -2.50
CA GLN A 121 20.06 -14.19 -3.73
C GLN A 121 18.96 -13.36 -4.38
N GLY A 122 17.74 -13.91 -4.51
CA GLY A 122 16.62 -13.16 -5.05
C GLY A 122 16.20 -11.97 -4.18
N VAL A 123 16.43 -12.01 -2.86
CA VAL A 123 16.27 -10.84 -1.98
C VAL A 123 17.25 -9.72 -2.36
N LEU A 124 18.53 -10.04 -2.57
CA LEU A 124 19.54 -9.06 -2.95
C LEU A 124 19.29 -8.45 -4.34
N GLU A 125 18.95 -9.29 -5.32
CA GLU A 125 18.62 -8.83 -6.68
C GLU A 125 17.42 -7.88 -6.66
N THR A 126 16.34 -8.25 -5.94
CA THR A 126 15.15 -7.39 -5.81
C THR A 126 15.46 -6.10 -5.05
N ALA A 127 16.34 -6.15 -4.04
CA ALA A 127 16.77 -4.97 -3.31
C ALA A 127 17.60 -4.01 -4.18
N GLU A 128 18.46 -4.52 -5.05
CA GLU A 128 19.21 -3.69 -6.00
C GLU A 128 18.27 -2.97 -6.98
N GLU A 129 17.27 -3.67 -7.53
CA GLU A 129 16.26 -3.08 -8.40
C GLU A 129 15.47 -1.97 -7.70
N LEU A 130 14.99 -2.23 -6.47
CA LEU A 130 14.28 -1.25 -5.66
C LEU A 130 15.13 -0.02 -5.33
N THR A 131 16.43 -0.23 -5.09
CA THR A 131 17.39 0.87 -4.88
C THR A 131 17.44 1.79 -6.10
N GLY A 132 17.45 1.21 -7.32
CA GLY A 132 17.39 1.94 -8.57
C GLY A 132 16.11 2.79 -8.69
N TYR A 133 14.95 2.23 -8.37
CA TYR A 133 13.68 2.97 -8.42
C TYR A 133 13.60 4.09 -7.38
N PHE A 134 14.08 3.86 -6.15
CA PHE A 134 14.15 4.90 -5.12
C PHE A 134 15.07 6.06 -5.53
N GLY A 135 16.14 5.77 -6.29
CA GLY A 135 17.00 6.80 -6.88
C GLY A 135 16.26 7.72 -7.85
N GLN A 136 15.31 7.19 -8.61
CA GLN A 136 14.50 7.93 -9.59
C GLN A 136 13.40 8.78 -8.93
N LEU A 137 12.97 8.46 -7.70
CA LEU A 137 12.04 9.32 -6.95
C LEU A 137 12.67 10.63 -6.47
N ARG A 138 14.01 10.69 -6.41
CA ARG A 138 14.75 11.87 -5.98
C ARG A 138 15.03 12.84 -7.13
N SER A 139 14.99 12.37 -8.38
CA SER A 139 15.27 13.15 -9.60
C SER A 139 14.02 13.79 -10.16
#